data_AF-X1PMQ9-F1
#
_entry.id   AF-X1PMQ9-F1
#
_cell.length_a   1.000
_cell.length_b   1.000
_cell.length_c   1.000
_cell.angle_alpha   90.00
_cell.angle_beta   90.00
_cell.angle_gamma   90.00
#
_symmetry.space_group_name_H-M   'P 1'
#
loop_
_entity.id
_entity.type
_entity.pdbx_description
1 polymer ?
#
loop_
_entity_poly.entity_id
_entity_poly.type
_entity_poly.pdbx_seq_one_letter_code
_entity_poly.pdbx_strand_id
1 'polypeptide(L)'
;MVGGQDELVFDGNSLIINEKGALIAQGKQFEEELIVADLDVESVFRSQLHDPRRRKEIQLVKKQLGQTTKIEIPSECPAIAKPPLPPRQVERLDEPAEIYQALVLGTRDYVRKNGFKKVVIGLSGGVDSSLVAAIAVEVNEVRMILIGGLNPVAAAVESGIEVENHAMSTVVEYRDLIKFWDL
;
A
#
# COMPACT_ATOMS: atom_id res chain seq x y z
N MET A 1 -2.11 7.23 5.03
CA MET A 1 -0.83 6.65 5.54
C MET A 1 -0.75 5.26 4.96
N VAL A 2 0.41 4.85 4.45
CA VAL A 2 0.63 3.52 3.85
C VAL A 2 1.92 2.93 4.40
N GLY A 3 2.00 1.61 4.52
CA GLY A 3 3.17 0.89 5.01
C GLY A 3 2.86 -0.09 6.14
N GLY A 4 3.80 -0.99 6.42
CA GLY A 4 3.74 -1.92 7.55
C GLY A 4 4.43 -1.38 8.79
N GLN A 5 3.82 -1.49 9.96
CA GLN A 5 4.44 -1.16 11.25
C GLN A 5 4.14 -2.27 12.25
N ASP A 6 5.17 -3.02 12.61
CA ASP A 6 5.07 -4.19 13.49
C ASP A 6 4.00 -5.16 12.97
N GLU A 7 2.91 -5.38 13.70
CA GLU A 7 1.81 -6.27 13.33
C GLU A 7 0.71 -5.62 12.48
N LEU A 8 0.79 -4.30 12.23
CA LEU A 8 -0.22 -3.54 11.50
C LEU A 8 0.24 -3.20 10.08
N VAL A 9 -0.68 -3.24 9.13
CA VAL A 9 -0.47 -2.76 7.76
C VAL A 9 -1.47 -1.66 7.45
N PHE A 10 -0.96 -0.53 6.97
CA PHE A 10 -1.75 0.58 6.50
C PHE A 10 -1.85 0.51 4.97
N ASP A 11 -3.07 0.42 4.46
CA ASP A 11 -3.41 0.18 3.05
C ASP A 11 -3.28 1.44 2.18
N GLY A 12 -3.24 2.62 2.79
CA GLY A 12 -3.20 3.88 2.04
C GLY A 12 -4.58 4.25 1.52
N ASN A 13 -4.88 3.86 0.28
CA ASN A 13 -6.20 3.94 -0.35
C ASN A 13 -6.94 5.28 -0.13
N SER A 14 -6.20 6.40 -0.17
CA SER A 14 -6.73 7.70 0.21
C SER A 14 -7.83 8.16 -0.76
N LEU A 15 -8.90 8.78 -0.25
CA LEU A 15 -10.05 9.16 -1.08
C LEU A 15 -10.33 10.66 -1.03
N ILE A 16 -10.76 11.20 -2.16
CA ILE A 16 -11.31 12.56 -2.29
C ILE A 16 -12.72 12.43 -2.84
N ILE A 17 -13.71 12.94 -2.10
CA ILE A 17 -15.14 12.83 -2.41
C ILE A 17 -15.74 14.23 -2.45
N ASN A 18 -16.62 14.50 -3.42
CA ASN A 18 -17.29 15.80 -3.55
C ASN A 18 -18.54 15.92 -2.66
N GLU A 19 -19.18 17.09 -2.69
CA GLU A 19 -20.38 17.43 -1.92
C GLU A 19 -21.61 16.56 -2.24
N LYS A 20 -21.60 15.87 -3.39
CA LYS A 20 -22.66 14.95 -3.83
C LYS A 20 -22.36 13.49 -3.47
N GLY A 21 -21.24 13.22 -2.79
CA GLY A 21 -20.80 11.86 -2.48
C GLY A 21 -20.14 11.13 -3.65
N ALA A 22 -19.81 11.83 -4.75
CA ALA A 22 -19.11 11.23 -5.87
C ALA A 22 -17.59 11.26 -5.67
N LEU A 23 -16.92 10.17 -6.05
CA LEU A 23 -15.47 10.02 -5.99
C LEU A 23 -14.79 10.94 -7.01
N ILE A 24 -13.89 11.81 -6.54
CA ILE A 24 -13.05 12.68 -7.36
C ILE A 24 -11.71 12.01 -7.66
N ALA A 25 -11.09 11.42 -6.62
CA ALA A 25 -9.82 10.73 -6.73
C ALA A 25 -9.69 9.65 -5.66
N GLN A 26 -8.94 8.60 -5.99
CA GLN A 26 -8.60 7.51 -5.09
C GLN A 26 -7.12 7.15 -5.24
N GLY A 27 -6.43 6.90 -4.12
CA GLY A 27 -5.05 6.42 -4.09
C GLY A 27 -4.97 4.94 -4.37
N LYS A 28 -3.82 4.50 -4.83
CA LYS A 28 -3.53 3.06 -4.93
C LYS A 28 -3.54 2.39 -3.56
N GLN A 29 -3.86 1.10 -3.55
CA GLN A 29 -3.76 0.26 -2.35
C GLN A 29 -2.30 -0.20 -2.19
N PHE A 30 -1.79 -0.14 -0.96
CA PHE A 30 -0.45 -0.63 -0.58
C PHE A 30 0.75 0.02 -1.29
N GLU A 31 0.55 1.18 -1.92
CA GLU A 31 1.60 1.97 -2.58
C GLU A 31 1.68 3.39 -2.02
N GLU A 32 2.91 3.92 -1.92
CA GLU A 32 3.15 5.33 -1.63
C GLU A 32 2.81 6.20 -2.84
N GLU A 33 1.96 7.20 -2.64
CA GLU A 33 1.47 8.03 -3.73
C GLU A 33 1.07 9.45 -3.29
N LEU A 34 1.35 10.42 -4.16
CA LEU A 34 0.86 11.79 -4.05
C LEU A 34 -0.35 12.00 -4.97
N ILE A 35 -1.51 12.27 -4.38
CA ILE A 35 -2.74 12.59 -5.11
C ILE A 35 -2.93 14.10 -5.13
N VAL A 36 -3.16 14.65 -6.32
CA VAL A 36 -3.51 16.06 -6.53
C VAL A 36 -4.89 16.12 -7.17
N ALA A 37 -5.76 16.97 -6.63
CA ALA A 37 -7.08 17.24 -7.18
C ALA A 37 -7.42 18.73 -7.05
N ASP A 38 -8.04 19.29 -8.08
CA ASP A 38 -8.67 20.60 -8.02
C ASP A 38 -10.12 20.46 -7.53
N LEU A 39 -10.49 21.23 -6.52
CA LEU A 39 -11.82 21.21 -5.91
C LEU A 39 -12.57 22.50 -6.22
N ASP A 40 -13.79 22.36 -6.73
CA ASP A 40 -14.72 23.48 -6.83
C ASP A 40 -15.32 23.78 -5.45
N VAL A 41 -14.83 24.84 -4.81
CA VAL A 41 -15.31 25.25 -3.47
C VAL A 41 -16.66 25.98 -3.57
N GLU A 42 -16.98 26.61 -4.70
CA GLU A 42 -18.26 27.31 -4.86
C GLU A 42 -19.45 26.36 -4.91
N SER A 43 -19.30 25.24 -5.63
CA SER A 43 -20.33 24.20 -5.69
C SER A 43 -20.68 23.67 -4.29
N VAL A 44 -19.68 23.54 -3.43
CA VAL A 44 -19.79 23.14 -2.03
C VAL A 44 -20.58 24.19 -1.24
N PHE A 45 -20.33 25.49 -1.38
CA PHE A 45 -21.13 26.51 -0.69
C PHE A 45 -22.59 26.51 -1.14
N ARG A 46 -22.84 26.37 -2.45
CA ARG A 46 -24.19 26.35 -3.02
C ARG A 46 -25.00 25.16 -2.51
N SER A 47 -24.42 23.96 -2.50
CA SER A 47 -25.11 22.75 -1.98
C SER A 47 -25.44 22.91 -0.50
N GLN A 48 -24.52 23.48 0.29
CA GLN A 48 -24.69 23.69 1.73
C GLN A 48 -25.77 24.72 2.08
N LEU A 49 -25.97 25.76 1.26
CA LEU A 49 -27.03 26.76 1.43
C LEU A 49 -28.43 26.16 1.35
N HIS A 50 -28.59 25.09 0.56
CA HIS A 50 -29.87 24.41 0.34
C HIS A 50 -30.17 23.30 1.36
N ASP A 51 -29.26 22.98 2.28
CA ASP A 51 -29.48 21.95 3.30
C ASP A 51 -30.01 22.54 4.63
N PRO A 52 -31.30 22.34 4.98
CA PRO A 52 -31.89 22.86 6.21
C PRO A 52 -31.38 22.17 7.49
N ARG A 53 -30.82 20.94 7.41
CA ARG A 53 -30.33 20.18 8.58
C ARG A 53 -29.10 20.85 9.19
N ARG A 54 -28.31 21.51 8.36
CA ARG A 54 -27.00 22.05 8.70
C ARG A 54 -27.02 23.26 9.62
N ARG A 55 -28.14 24.00 9.70
CA ARG A 55 -28.27 25.15 10.61
C ARG A 55 -28.14 24.74 12.08
N LYS A 56 -28.69 23.57 12.44
CA LYS A 56 -28.57 23.01 13.80
C LYS A 56 -27.14 22.50 14.06
N GLU A 57 -26.54 21.90 13.05
CA GLU A 57 -25.19 21.33 13.13
C GLU A 57 -24.11 22.41 13.29
N ILE A 58 -24.19 23.51 12.54
CA ILE A 58 -23.26 24.65 12.67
C ILE A 58 -23.33 25.27 14.08
N GLN A 59 -24.52 25.36 14.69
CA GLN A 59 -24.65 25.83 16.06
C GLN A 59 -24.00 24.88 17.07
N LEU A 60 -24.13 23.56 16.87
CA LEU A 60 -23.51 22.54 17.72
C LEU A 60 -21.98 22.56 17.59
N VAL A 61 -21.48 22.59 16.35
CA VAL A 61 -20.07 22.67 15.98
C VAL A 61 -19.42 23.92 16.59
N LYS A 62 -20.04 25.10 16.44
CA LYS A 62 -19.54 26.33 17.07
C LYS A 62 -19.50 26.28 18.59
N LYS A 63 -20.44 25.54 19.21
CA LYS A 63 -20.47 25.36 20.67
C LYS A 63 -19.37 24.40 21.16
N GLN A 64 -18.95 23.44 20.34
CA GLN A 64 -17.96 22.41 20.68
C GLN A 64 -16.52 22.78 20.31
N LEU A 65 -16.29 23.47 19.19
CA LEU A 65 -14.95 23.73 18.66
C LEU A 65 -14.24 24.97 19.23
N GLY A 66 -14.85 25.70 20.16
CA GLY A 66 -14.22 26.85 20.82
C GLY A 66 -13.80 27.95 19.83
N GLN A 67 -12.64 28.60 20.09
CA GLN A 67 -12.04 29.58 19.18
C GLN A 67 -11.23 28.88 18.09
N THR A 68 -11.53 29.18 16.83
CA THR A 68 -10.74 28.73 15.68
C THR A 68 -9.66 29.76 15.34
N THR A 69 -8.45 29.28 15.04
CA THR A 69 -7.38 30.12 14.51
C THR A 69 -7.68 30.41 13.04
N LYS A 70 -7.95 31.67 12.71
CA LYS A 70 -8.02 32.12 11.31
C LYS A 70 -6.60 32.44 10.84
N ILE A 71 -6.12 31.68 9.85
CA ILE A 71 -4.84 31.95 9.18
C ILE A 71 -5.17 32.62 7.86
N GLU A 72 -4.69 33.84 7.66
CA GLU A 72 -4.83 34.56 6.40
C GLU A 72 -3.71 34.13 5.47
N ILE A 73 -4.09 33.52 4.35
CA ILE A 73 -3.15 33.07 3.32
C ILE A 73 -3.06 34.19 2.28
N PRO A 74 -1.85 34.67 1.94
CA PRO A 74 -1.67 35.66 0.88
C PRO A 74 -2.25 35.15 -0.44
N SER A 75 -3.12 35.95 -1.05
CA SER A 75 -3.80 35.62 -2.31
C SER A 75 -2.92 35.79 -3.54
N GLU A 76 -1.63 36.10 -3.36
CA GLU A 76 -0.66 36.39 -4.42
C GLU A 76 -0.17 35.11 -5.10
N CYS A 77 -1.09 34.36 -5.69
CA CYS A 77 -0.78 33.34 -6.67
C CYS A 77 -1.17 33.90 -8.04
N PRO A 78 -0.23 34.11 -8.98
CA PRO A 78 -0.59 34.48 -10.33
C PRO A 78 -1.56 33.43 -10.88
N ALA A 79 -2.71 33.88 -11.39
CA ALA A 79 -3.74 33.04 -12.00
C ALA A 79 -3.23 32.48 -13.34
N ILE A 80 -2.23 31.60 -13.26
CA ILE A 80 -1.79 30.80 -14.39
C ILE A 80 -2.90 29.78 -14.62
N ALA A 81 -3.45 29.76 -15.84
CA ALA A 81 -4.40 28.73 -16.25
C ALA A 81 -3.72 27.36 -16.09
N LYS A 82 -4.14 26.61 -15.07
CA LYS A 82 -3.60 25.28 -14.81
C LYS A 82 -4.10 24.33 -15.90
N PRO A 83 -3.22 23.49 -16.48
CA PRO A 83 -3.70 22.43 -17.37
C PRO A 83 -4.63 21.50 -16.59
N PRO A 84 -5.67 20.95 -17.22
CA PRO A 84 -6.56 20.02 -16.56
C PRO A 84 -5.78 18.78 -16.10
N LEU A 85 -6.05 18.33 -14.88
CA LEU A 85 -5.47 17.10 -14.37
C LEU A 85 -5.97 15.90 -15.19
N PRO A 86 -5.11 14.90 -15.46
CA PRO A 86 -5.53 13.71 -16.18
C PRO A 86 -6.62 12.96 -15.39
N PRO A 87 -7.58 12.32 -16.09
CA PRO A 87 -8.59 11.50 -15.42
C PRO A 87 -7.90 10.35 -14.69
N ARG A 88 -8.29 10.15 -13.44
CA ARG A 88 -7.69 9.14 -12.58
C ARG A 88 -8.65 7.99 -12.37
N GLN A 89 -8.24 6.79 -12.80
CA GLN A 89 -8.93 5.54 -12.53
C GLN A 89 -7.95 4.60 -11.83
N VAL A 90 -8.31 4.15 -10.64
CA VAL A 90 -7.56 3.14 -9.89
C VAL A 90 -8.48 1.94 -9.78
N GLU A 91 -8.04 0.82 -10.33
CA GLU A 91 -8.75 -0.45 -10.16
C GLU A 91 -8.51 -0.96 -8.75
N ARG A 92 -9.58 -1.43 -8.10
CA ARG A 92 -9.45 -2.06 -6.79
C ARG A 92 -8.93 -3.48 -6.97
N LEU A 93 -8.06 -3.87 -6.04
CA LEU A 93 -7.64 -5.25 -5.92
C LEU A 93 -8.85 -6.12 -5.55
N ASP A 94 -8.85 -7.35 -6.05
CA ASP A 94 -9.76 -8.37 -5.54
C ASP A 94 -9.31 -8.82 -4.13
N GLU A 95 -10.19 -9.53 -3.43
CA GLU A 95 -9.96 -9.89 -2.02
C GLU A 95 -8.65 -10.68 -1.80
N PRO A 96 -8.29 -11.70 -2.62
CA PRO A 96 -7.01 -12.39 -2.47
C PRO A 96 -5.80 -11.51 -2.77
N ALA A 97 -5.84 -10.67 -3.81
CA ALA A 97 -4.73 -9.78 -4.12
C ALA A 97 -4.56 -8.70 -3.05
N GLU A 98 -5.66 -8.19 -2.47
CA GLU A 98 -5.62 -7.24 -1.37
C GLU A 98 -4.87 -7.82 -0.16
N ILE A 99 -5.24 -9.04 0.25
CA ILE A 99 -4.58 -9.74 1.37
C ILE A 99 -3.11 -10.01 1.04
N TYR A 100 -2.82 -10.51 -0.17
CA TYR A 100 -1.45 -10.82 -0.57
C TYR A 100 -0.55 -9.57 -0.56
N GLN A 101 -1.03 -8.45 -1.11
CA GLN A 101 -0.29 -7.19 -1.14
C GLN A 101 -0.08 -6.62 0.27
N ALA A 102 -1.04 -6.78 1.19
CA ALA A 102 -0.85 -6.42 2.59
C ALA A 102 0.28 -7.24 3.24
N LEU A 103 0.31 -8.56 3.02
CA LEU A 103 1.36 -9.45 3.54
C LEU A 103 2.74 -9.09 2.98
N VAL A 104 2.83 -8.81 1.68
CA VAL A 104 4.07 -8.38 1.01
C VAL A 104 4.55 -7.05 1.57
N LEU A 105 3.67 -6.03 1.65
CA LEU A 105 4.03 -4.71 2.18
C LEU A 105 4.50 -4.79 3.63
N GLY A 106 3.76 -5.51 4.47
CA GLY A 106 4.11 -5.70 5.88
C GLY A 106 5.47 -6.37 6.05
N THR A 107 5.71 -7.47 5.31
CA THR A 107 6.97 -8.22 5.37
C THR A 107 8.14 -7.38 4.86
N ARG A 108 7.97 -6.69 3.74
CA ARG A 108 8.99 -5.79 3.16
C ARG A 108 9.38 -4.69 4.14
N ASP A 109 8.40 -4.00 4.69
CA ASP A 109 8.65 -2.89 5.60
C ASP A 109 9.28 -3.36 6.91
N TYR A 110 8.85 -4.50 7.46
CA TYR A 110 9.47 -5.09 8.64
C TYR A 110 10.96 -5.39 8.39
N VAL A 111 11.27 -6.06 7.28
CA VAL A 111 12.63 -6.40 6.87
C VAL A 111 13.49 -5.14 6.69
N ARG A 112 12.97 -4.16 5.93
CA ARG A 112 13.69 -2.94 5.58
C ARG A 112 13.93 -2.05 6.80
N LYS A 113 12.92 -1.82 7.63
CA LYS A 113 12.99 -0.94 8.80
C LYS A 113 13.92 -1.49 9.89
N ASN A 114 14.01 -2.82 10.03
CA ASN A 114 14.95 -3.46 10.95
C ASN A 114 16.35 -3.68 10.36
N GLY A 115 16.56 -3.35 9.07
CA GLY A 115 17.87 -3.46 8.42
C GLY A 115 18.32 -4.90 8.14
N PHE A 116 17.41 -5.87 8.14
CA PHE A 116 17.75 -7.25 7.82
C PHE A 116 18.19 -7.37 6.35
N LYS A 117 19.18 -8.23 6.10
CA LYS A 117 19.74 -8.50 4.75
C LYS A 117 19.50 -9.92 4.27
N LYS A 118 19.04 -10.78 5.17
CA LYS A 118 18.74 -12.18 4.91
C LYS A 118 17.50 -12.59 5.70
N VAL A 119 16.72 -13.51 5.15
CA VAL A 119 15.64 -14.21 5.82
C VAL A 119 15.87 -15.72 5.74
N VAL A 120 15.48 -16.45 6.78
CA VAL A 120 15.59 -17.91 6.82
C VAL A 120 14.18 -18.49 6.83
N ILE A 121 13.89 -19.39 5.89
CA ILE A 121 12.57 -19.99 5.72
C ILE A 121 12.70 -21.51 5.77
N GLY A 122 11.90 -22.11 6.65
CA GLY A 122 11.76 -23.55 6.74
C GLY A 122 10.78 -24.06 5.66
N LEU A 123 11.22 -24.92 4.74
CA LEU A 123 10.33 -25.54 3.76
C LEU A 123 9.96 -26.97 4.16
N SER A 124 8.67 -27.18 4.43
CA SER A 124 8.12 -28.50 4.69
C SER A 124 7.64 -29.20 3.42
N GLY A 125 7.42 -28.44 2.34
CA GLY A 125 6.72 -28.90 1.13
C GLY A 125 5.19 -28.76 1.24
N GLY A 126 4.68 -28.19 2.32
CA GLY A 126 3.25 -27.84 2.47
C GLY A 126 2.93 -26.45 1.93
N VAL A 127 1.65 -26.24 1.59
CA VAL A 127 1.11 -25.00 0.99
C VAL A 127 1.50 -23.74 1.76
N ASP A 128 1.48 -23.77 3.09
CA ASP A 128 1.81 -22.60 3.92
C ASP A 128 3.26 -22.17 3.75
N SER A 129 4.19 -23.13 3.77
CA SER A 129 5.62 -22.85 3.61
C SER A 129 5.95 -22.36 2.21
N SER A 130 5.22 -22.84 1.19
CA SER A 130 5.33 -22.37 -0.19
C SER A 130 4.80 -20.94 -0.35
N LEU A 131 3.70 -20.59 0.32
CA LEU A 131 3.16 -19.21 0.29
C LEU A 131 4.12 -18.22 0.97
N VAL A 132 4.68 -18.60 2.12
CA VAL A 132 5.70 -17.78 2.81
C VAL A 132 6.92 -17.56 1.92
N ALA A 133 7.33 -18.60 1.18
CA ALA A 133 8.41 -18.49 0.20
C ALA A 133 8.08 -17.51 -0.93
N ALA A 134 6.89 -17.62 -1.52
CA ALA A 134 6.44 -16.71 -2.58
C ALA A 134 6.42 -15.23 -2.13
N ILE A 135 5.92 -14.97 -0.91
CA ILE A 135 5.94 -13.61 -0.33
C ILE A 135 7.38 -13.10 -0.18
N ALA A 136 8.28 -13.93 0.35
CA ALA A 136 9.67 -13.55 0.55
C ALA A 136 10.40 -13.23 -0.77
N VAL A 137 10.05 -13.93 -1.85
CA VAL A 137 10.53 -13.63 -3.20
C VAL A 137 10.02 -12.28 -3.68
N GLU A 138 8.72 -11.99 -3.51
CA GLU A 138 8.11 -10.73 -3.95
C GLU A 138 8.68 -9.51 -3.20
N VAL A 139 9.07 -9.68 -1.93
CA VAL A 139 9.75 -8.63 -1.15
C VAL A 139 11.06 -8.19 -1.82
N ASN A 140 11.76 -9.08 -2.55
CA ASN A 140 12.94 -8.87 -3.41
C ASN A 140 14.09 -7.99 -2.85
N GLU A 141 14.11 -7.73 -1.55
CA GLU A 141 15.12 -6.88 -0.89
C GLU A 141 16.05 -7.68 0.06
N VAL A 142 15.84 -8.99 0.17
CA VAL A 142 16.61 -9.88 1.05
C VAL A 142 16.99 -11.19 0.40
N ARG A 143 18.18 -11.67 0.76
CA ARG A 143 18.61 -13.03 0.40
C ARG A 143 17.86 -14.05 1.25
N MET A 144 17.43 -15.13 0.63
CA MET A 144 16.67 -16.18 1.29
C MET A 144 17.58 -17.38 1.58
N ILE A 145 17.45 -17.99 2.76
CA ILE A 145 18.07 -19.27 3.07
C ILE A 145 16.94 -20.27 3.31
N LEU A 146 16.88 -21.32 2.50
CA LEU A 146 15.88 -22.38 2.65
C LEU A 146 16.47 -23.55 3.43
N ILE A 147 15.73 -24.01 4.44
CA ILE A 147 16.10 -25.15 5.27
C ILE A 147 14.91 -26.12 5.30
N GLY A 148 15.04 -27.34 4.80
CA GLY A 148 13.88 -28.24 4.61
C GLY A 148 14.23 -29.67 4.20
N GLY A 149 13.28 -30.60 4.37
CA GLY A 149 13.47 -32.05 4.17
C GLY A 149 13.44 -32.54 2.72
N LEU A 150 14.04 -33.74 2.51
CA LEU A 150 14.29 -34.55 1.29
C LEU A 150 14.81 -33.85 0.02
N ASN A 151 14.35 -32.64 -0.36
CA ASN A 151 14.96 -31.86 -1.43
C ASN A 151 14.48 -30.38 -1.44
N PRO A 152 15.16 -29.46 -0.73
CA PRO A 152 14.79 -28.04 -0.73
C PRO A 152 14.89 -27.38 -2.12
N VAL A 153 15.65 -27.96 -3.05
CA VAL A 153 15.75 -27.49 -4.44
C VAL A 153 14.44 -27.77 -5.19
N ALA A 154 13.83 -28.94 -4.99
CA ALA A 154 12.57 -29.29 -5.67
C ALA A 154 11.41 -28.37 -5.23
N ALA A 155 11.29 -28.11 -3.93
CA ALA A 155 10.26 -27.21 -3.40
C ALA A 155 10.44 -25.76 -3.87
N ALA A 156 11.68 -25.28 -4.00
CA ALA A 156 11.97 -23.96 -4.55
C ALA A 156 11.61 -23.86 -6.04
N VAL A 157 11.96 -24.87 -6.84
CA VAL A 157 11.59 -24.94 -8.27
C VAL A 157 10.08 -25.01 -8.47
N GLU A 158 9.36 -25.82 -7.69
CA GLU A 158 7.88 -25.88 -7.73
C GLU A 158 7.24 -24.54 -7.35
N SER A 159 7.91 -23.74 -6.52
CA SER A 159 7.49 -22.39 -6.14
C SER A 159 7.93 -21.30 -7.14
N GLY A 160 8.51 -21.69 -8.28
CA GLY A 160 8.93 -20.76 -9.34
C GLY A 160 10.23 -19.99 -9.04
N ILE A 161 11.08 -20.52 -8.17
CA ILE A 161 12.33 -19.87 -7.73
C ILE A 161 13.52 -20.54 -8.44
N GLU A 162 14.35 -19.77 -9.15
CA GLU A 162 15.61 -20.28 -9.69
C GLU A 162 16.61 -20.60 -8.57
N VAL A 163 17.28 -21.76 -8.70
CA VAL A 163 18.12 -22.33 -7.64
C VAL A 163 19.53 -22.62 -8.15
N GLU A 164 20.54 -22.02 -7.53
CA GLU A 164 21.91 -22.54 -7.59
C GLU A 164 22.23 -23.32 -6.31
N ASN A 165 22.34 -24.64 -6.42
CA ASN A 165 22.67 -25.49 -5.29
C ASN A 165 24.19 -25.52 -5.04
N HIS A 166 24.65 -24.82 -4.01
CA HIS A 166 26.07 -24.74 -3.64
C HIS A 166 26.50 -25.71 -2.52
N ALA A 167 25.66 -26.65 -2.07
CA ALA A 167 26.05 -27.58 -0.99
C ALA A 167 25.44 -29.00 -1.08
N MET A 168 26.26 -30.04 -0.85
CA MET A 168 25.82 -31.41 -0.52
C MET A 168 25.27 -31.51 0.92
N SER A 169 24.45 -30.54 1.34
CA SER A 169 23.80 -30.53 2.65
C SER A 169 22.49 -29.74 2.59
N THR A 170 21.57 -30.04 3.51
CA THR A 170 20.16 -29.59 3.67
C THR A 170 19.90 -28.07 3.74
N VAL A 171 20.90 -27.22 3.45
CA VAL A 171 20.81 -25.76 3.51
C VAL A 171 21.18 -25.18 2.13
N VAL A 172 20.24 -24.46 1.52
CA VAL A 172 20.45 -23.79 0.23
C VAL A 172 20.41 -22.27 0.46
N GLU A 173 21.48 -21.56 0.09
CA GLU A 173 21.54 -20.10 0.09
C GLU A 173 21.15 -19.54 -1.28
N TYR A 174 20.15 -18.65 -1.34
CA TYR A 174 19.70 -17.98 -2.56
C TYR A 174 20.25 -16.55 -2.59
N ARG A 175 21.01 -16.22 -3.65
CA ARG A 175 21.66 -14.90 -3.79
C ARG A 175 20.86 -13.93 -4.64
N ASP A 176 20.26 -14.39 -5.72
CA ASP A 176 19.50 -13.57 -6.66
C ASP A 176 18.14 -14.26 -6.89
N LEU A 177 17.04 -13.61 -6.50
CA LEU A 177 15.68 -14.11 -6.69
C LEU A 177 15.07 -13.39 -7.88
N ILE A 178 14.73 -14.12 -8.94
CA ILE A 178 14.05 -13.60 -10.12
C ILE A 178 12.59 -14.06 -10.04
N LYS A 179 11.63 -13.17 -10.35
CA LYS A 179 10.22 -13.55 -10.39
C LYS A 179 9.99 -14.54 -11.53
N PHE A 180 9.19 -15.58 -11.32
CA PHE A 180 8.84 -16.55 -12.36
C PHE A 180 8.24 -15.91 -13.63
N TRP A 181 7.52 -14.79 -13.48
CA TRP A 181 6.90 -14.06 -14.59
C TRP A 181 7.88 -13.18 -15.38
N ASP A 182 9.11 -13.02 -14.87
CA ASP A 182 10.19 -12.26 -15.51
C ASP A 182 11.20 -13.21 -16.22
N LEU A 183 10.92 -14.52 -16.28
CA LEU A 183 11.63 -15.55 -17.07
C LEU A 183 10.93 -15.80 -18.42
#